data_AF-A0A285J795-F1
#
_entry.id   AF-A0A285J795-F1
#
_cell.length_a   1.000
_cell.length_b   1.000
_cell.length_c   1.000
_cell.angle_alpha   90.00
_cell.angle_beta   90.00
_cell.angle_gamma   90.00
#
_symmetry.space_group_name_H-M   'P 1'
#
loop_
_entity.id
_entity.type
_entity.pdbx_description
1 polymer ?
#
loop_
_entity_poly.entity_id
_entity_poly.type
_entity_poly.pdbx_seq_one_letter_code
_entity_poly.pdbx_strand_id
1 'polypeptide(L)'
;MLDDHDRRALDDIERHLASEDPALSAHLAPPKTRRFPTVFFLCACLYICAPLSKLLFGWPGLEAVAATFTLAVLAVLIHRRRG
;
A
#
# COMPACT_ATOMS: atom_id res chain seq x y z
N MET A 1 5.94 -14.54 -20.94
CA MET A 1 5.28 -15.43 -19.96
C MET A 1 6.34 -16.48 -19.66
N LEU A 2 6.95 -16.47 -18.47
CA LEU A 2 8.02 -17.44 -18.17
C LEU A 2 7.44 -18.85 -18.23
N ASP A 3 8.19 -19.77 -18.84
CA ASP A 3 7.82 -21.17 -18.92
C ASP A 3 7.91 -21.83 -17.53
N ASP A 4 7.15 -22.90 -17.30
CA ASP A 4 7.12 -23.58 -15.99
C ASP A 4 8.47 -24.23 -15.66
N HIS A 5 9.30 -24.51 -16.67
CA HIS A 5 10.67 -24.96 -16.50
C HIS A 5 11.58 -23.85 -15.95
N ASP A 6 11.49 -22.64 -16.52
CA ASP A 6 12.26 -21.48 -16.07
C ASP A 6 11.91 -21.11 -14.63
N ARG A 7 10.63 -21.24 -14.26
CA ARG A 7 10.19 -21.04 -12.87
C ARG A 7 10.86 -21.99 -11.89
N ARG A 8 10.94 -23.28 -12.22
CA ARG A 8 11.57 -24.29 -11.35
C ARG A 8 13.08 -24.08 -11.25
N ALA A 9 13.73 -23.72 -12.35
CA ALA A 9 15.15 -23.41 -12.36
C ALA A 9 15.46 -22.19 -11.48
N LEU A 10 14.63 -21.15 -11.55
CA LEU A 10 14.77 -19.95 -10.71
C LEU A 10 14.61 -20.28 -9.22
N ASP A 11 13.62 -21.10 -8.89
CA ASP A 11 13.30 -21.52 -7.51
C ASP A 11 14.45 -22.33 -6.87
N ASP A 12 15.15 -23.12 -7.67
CA ASP A 12 16.28 -23.93 -7.23
C ASP A 12 17.54 -23.08 -7.02
N ILE A 13 17.78 -22.11 -7.91
CA ILE A 13 18.85 -21.10 -7.76
C ILE A 13 18.61 -20.28 -6.50
N GLU A 14 17.39 -19.82 -6.26
CA GLU A 14 17.05 -18.98 -5.10
C GLU A 14 17.24 -19.76 -3.79
N ARG A 15 16.89 -21.05 -3.76
CA ARG A 15 17.17 -21.95 -2.61
C ARG A 15 18.66 -22.15 -2.37
N HIS A 16 19.46 -22.33 -3.43
CA HIS A 16 20.89 -22.51 -3.28
C HIS A 16 21.57 -21.24 -2.77
N LEU A 17 21.21 -20.08 -3.36
CA LEU A 17 21.73 -18.78 -2.95
C LEU A 17 21.39 -18.43 -1.50
N ALA A 18 20.18 -18.79 -1.04
CA ALA A 18 19.77 -18.61 0.35
C ALA A 18 20.59 -19.46 1.34
N SER A 19 21.10 -20.62 0.89
CA SER A 19 21.93 -21.51 1.71
C SER A 19 23.40 -21.09 1.74
N GLU A 20 23.94 -20.55 0.64
CA GLU A 20 25.32 -20.10 0.54
C GLU A 20 25.53 -18.70 1.14
N ASP A 21 24.58 -17.78 0.93
CA ASP A 21 24.67 -16.41 1.44
C ASP A 21 23.31 -15.91 1.98
N PRO A 22 23.02 -16.17 3.26
CA PRO A 22 21.78 -15.71 3.90
C PRO A 22 21.70 -14.18 4.00
N ALA A 23 22.83 -13.46 3.96
CA ALA A 23 22.84 -12.00 4.02
C ALA A 23 22.43 -11.38 2.67
N LEU A 24 22.94 -11.94 1.57
CA LEU A 24 22.57 -11.52 0.21
C LEU A 24 21.10 -11.83 -0.12
N SER A 25 20.61 -13.01 0.27
CA SER A 25 19.20 -13.39 0.07
C SER A 25 18.24 -12.49 0.84
N ALA A 26 18.59 -12.07 2.06
CA ALA A 26 17.82 -11.10 2.83
C ALA A 26 17.80 -9.72 2.15
N HIS A 27 18.84 -9.36 1.39
CA HIS A 27 18.93 -8.10 0.65
C HIS A 27 18.13 -8.10 -0.66
N LEU A 28 18.08 -9.26 -1.33
CA LEU A 28 17.34 -9.45 -2.58
C LEU A 28 15.85 -9.77 -2.35
N ALA A 29 15.47 -10.14 -1.12
CA ALA A 29 14.10 -10.45 -0.77
C ALA A 29 13.18 -9.27 -1.14
N PRO A 30 12.15 -9.47 -1.98
CA PRO A 30 11.22 -8.41 -2.30
C PRO A 30 10.56 -7.93 -1.01
N PRO A 31 10.28 -6.62 -0.87
CA PRO A 31 9.64 -6.10 0.31
C PRO A 31 8.30 -6.83 0.53
N LYS A 32 8.24 -7.69 1.58
CA LYS A 32 7.08 -8.54 1.90
C LYS A 32 5.78 -7.76 2.07
N THR A 33 5.86 -6.46 2.32
CA THR A 33 4.68 -5.62 2.43
C THR A 33 4.16 -5.28 1.04
N ARG A 34 3.27 -6.14 0.52
CA ARG A 34 2.27 -5.74 -0.46
C ARG A 34 1.37 -4.71 0.23
N ARG A 35 1.86 -3.47 0.37
CA ARG A 35 1.16 -2.38 1.04
C ARG A 35 -0.16 -2.21 0.29
N PHE A 36 -1.25 -2.59 0.94
CA PHE A 36 -2.59 -2.37 0.44
C PHE A 36 -2.67 -0.90 -0.04
N PRO A 37 -3.21 -0.61 -1.24
CA PRO A 37 -3.17 0.71 -1.87
C PRO A 37 -4.11 1.68 -1.15
N THR A 38 -3.82 1.92 0.13
CA THR A 38 -4.63 2.66 1.09
C THR A 38 -4.77 4.11 0.62
N VAL A 39 -3.71 4.66 0.03
CA VAL A 39 -3.72 6.00 -0.58
C VAL A 39 -4.70 6.08 -1.75
N PHE A 40 -4.74 5.06 -2.60
CA PHE A 40 -5.68 5.01 -3.72
C PHE A 40 -7.12 4.95 -3.22
N PHE A 41 -7.37 4.13 -2.19
CA PHE A 41 -8.67 4.03 -1.55
C PHE A 41 -9.09 5.34 -0.87
N LEU A 42 -8.16 6.02 -0.20
CA LEU A 42 -8.39 7.32 0.44
C LEU A 42 -8.78 8.38 -0.61
N CYS A 43 -8.03 8.46 -1.72
CA CYS A 43 -8.33 9.38 -2.82
C CYS A 43 -9.68 9.09 -3.46
N ALA A 44 -10.01 7.81 -3.70
CA ALA A 44 -11.30 7.42 -4.25
C ALA A 44 -12.46 7.82 -3.32
N CYS A 45 -12.33 7.58 -2.01
CA CYS A 45 -13.30 8.02 -1.02
C CYS A 45 -13.46 9.55 -1.02
N LEU A 46 -12.36 10.31 -1.05
CA LEU A 46 -12.41 11.77 -1.08
C LEU A 46 -13.12 12.28 -2.33
N TYR A 47 -12.82 11.69 -3.48
CA TYR A 47 -13.43 12.05 -4.77
C TYR A 47 -14.95 11.86 -4.77
N ILE A 48 -15.45 10.82 -4.09
CA ILE A 48 -16.89 10.55 -3.97
C ILE A 48 -17.52 11.46 -2.90
N CYS A 49 -16.92 11.56 -1.70
CA CYS A 49 -17.51 12.28 -0.58
C CYS A 49 -17.49 13.82 -0.75
N ALA A 50 -16.50 14.38 -1.43
CA ALA A 50 -16.39 15.83 -1.63
C ALA A 50 -17.56 16.46 -2.42
N PRO A 51 -17.95 15.94 -3.60
CA PRO A 51 -19.11 16.48 -4.33
C PRO A 51 -20.43 16.21 -3.60
N LEU A 52 -20.59 15.02 -2.98
CA LEU A 52 -21.77 14.68 -2.18
C LEU A 52 -21.97 15.62 -0.99
N SER A 53 -20.92 15.86 -0.20
CA SER A 53 -20.97 16.77 0.94
C SER A 53 -21.23 18.22 0.54
N LYS A 54 -20.61 18.69 -0.54
CA LYS A 54 -20.88 20.02 -1.10
C LYS A 54 -22.33 20.14 -1.56
N LEU A 55 -22.89 19.09 -2.15
CA LEU A 55 -24.27 19.07 -2.64
C LEU A 55 -25.30 19.02 -1.50
N LEU A 56 -25.07 18.21 -0.47
CA LEU A 56 -26.00 18.00 0.65
C LEU A 56 -25.92 19.09 1.73
N PHE A 57 -24.72 19.58 2.03
CA PHE A 57 -24.46 20.45 3.18
C PHE A 57 -23.79 21.77 2.80
N GLY A 58 -23.53 22.04 1.52
CA GLY A 58 -22.90 23.28 1.08
C GLY A 58 -21.44 23.42 1.54
N TRP A 59 -21.02 24.66 1.81
CA TRP A 59 -19.67 24.96 2.31
C TRP A 59 -19.27 24.24 3.61
N PRO A 60 -20.10 24.20 4.67
CA PRO A 60 -19.72 23.52 5.92
C PRO A 60 -19.57 22.00 5.74
N GLY A 61 -20.27 21.40 4.78
CA GLY A 61 -20.07 19.99 4.41
C GLY A 61 -18.65 19.72 3.90
N LEU A 62 -18.09 20.65 3.13
CA LEU A 62 -16.75 20.52 2.58
C LEU A 62 -15.67 20.56 3.68
N GLU A 63 -15.85 21.43 4.67
CA GLU A 63 -14.95 21.57 5.82
C GLU A 63 -14.92 20.27 6.65
N ALA A 64 -16.08 19.66 6.89
CA ALA A 64 -16.18 18.39 7.60
C ALA A 64 -15.47 17.25 6.86
N VAL A 65 -15.59 17.20 5.53
CA VAL A 65 -14.88 16.21 4.71
C VAL A 65 -13.36 16.44 4.71
N ALA A 66 -12.92 17.70 4.65
CA ALA A 66 -11.49 18.01 4.74
C ALA A 66 -10.88 17.61 6.10
N ALA A 67 -11.60 17.87 7.19
CA ALA A 67 -11.17 17.51 8.54
C ALA A 67 -11.07 15.97 8.72
N THR A 68 -12.08 15.23 8.28
CA THR A 68 -12.10 13.76 8.35
C THR A 68 -11.01 13.13 7.47
N PHE A 69 -10.78 13.66 6.27
CA PHE A 69 -9.70 13.20 5.40
C PHE A 69 -8.32 13.42 6.02
N THR A 70 -8.10 14.59 6.63
CA THR A 70 -6.84 14.91 7.31
C THR A 70 -6.58 13.97 8.48
N LEU A 71 -7.61 13.69 9.30
CA LEU A 71 -7.55 12.72 10.39
C LEU A 71 -7.22 11.30 9.88
N ALA A 72 -7.84 10.88 8.78
CA ALA A 72 -7.59 9.56 8.20
C ALA A 72 -6.14 9.43 7.68
N VAL A 73 -5.61 10.45 6.98
CA VAL A 73 -4.21 10.49 6.55
C VAL A 73 -3.27 10.41 7.76
N LEU A 74 -3.54 11.19 8.80
CA LEU A 74 -2.72 11.20 10.01
C LEU A 74 -2.73 9.84 10.71
N ALA A 75 -3.90 9.21 10.84
CA ALA A 75 -4.02 7.87 11.40
C ALA A 75 -3.22 6.82 10.61
N VAL A 76 -3.29 6.87 9.28
CA VAL A 76 -2.49 5.99 8.40
C VAL A 76 -0.99 6.24 8.59
N LEU A 77 -0.56 7.49 8.67
CA LEU A 77 0.86 7.83 8.91
C LEU A 77 1.35 7.34 10.27
N ILE A 78 0.55 7.51 11.33
CA ILE A 78 0.88 7.01 12.66
C ILE A 78 0.96 5.48 12.65
N HIS A 79 -0.01 4.81 12.03
CA HIS A 79 -0.03 3.34 11.94
C HIS A 79 1.20 2.81 11.18
N ARG A 80 1.59 3.48 10.08
CA ARG A 80 2.80 3.12 9.30
C ARG A 80 4.12 3.47 9.98
N ARG A 81 4.14 4.32 11.01
CA ARG A 81 5.33 4.58 11.82
C ARG A 81 5.45 3.63 13.01
N ARG A 82 4.35 2.99 13.43
CA ARG A 82 4.29 2.10 14.59
C ARG A 82 4.40 0.61 14.23
N GLY A 83 4.12 0.24 12.98
CA GLY A 83 4.29 -1.12 12.44
C GLY A 83 5.50 -1.20 11.53
#